data_AF-A0A816XYD5-F1
#
_entry.id   AF-A0A816XYD5-F1
#
_cell.length_a   1.000
_cell.length_b   1.000
_cell.length_c   1.000
_cell.angle_alpha   90.00
_cell.angle_beta   90.00
_cell.angle_gamma   90.00
#
_symmetry.space_group_name_H-M   'P 1'
#
loop_
_entity.id
_entity.type
_entity.pdbx_description
1 polymer ?
#
loop_
_entity_poly.entity_id
_entity_poly.type
_entity_poly.pdbx_seq_one_letter_code
_entity_poly.pdbx_strand_id
1 'polypeptide(L)'
;MNQGGRGGTLSSLDPERRVNGSAATVPIFDAWRSTLYSIRKTTLPTVPTSIDSITIPDIMSFTHSHEQFLFCNTNAQHKIIAFTSESALKILSKNHHWNVDGTFDGRFSSVLWNHFDSIGERSRTNNHLEDWHRQLIARIRVHPDLWTWFNEIKSSEESVMIRHEQEQAQQRTTRPKKAINIRDDAKLKAARLKYLQDQDFDSYRKVLRSICHRYIDVLSHSKDSSDEE
;
A
#
# COMPACT_ATOMS: atom_id res chain seq x y z
N MET A 1 -6.94 -52.59 55.81
CA MET A 1 -8.02 -52.10 54.93
C MET A 1 -7.39 -51.48 53.70
N ASN A 2 -7.78 -51.99 52.52
CA ASN A 2 -7.59 -51.53 51.12
C ASN A 2 -6.32 -50.73 50.74
N GLN A 3 -5.39 -51.27 49.91
CA GLN A 3 -5.48 -51.46 48.43
C GLN A 3 -5.49 -50.11 47.69
N GLY A 4 -4.64 -49.81 46.71
CA GLY A 4 -3.60 -50.59 46.02
C GLY A 4 -2.93 -49.70 44.96
N GLY A 5 -1.60 -49.77 44.88
CA GLY A 5 -0.82 -49.21 43.79
C GLY A 5 -0.76 -50.20 42.62
N ARG A 6 -0.94 -49.70 41.40
CA ARG A 6 -0.60 -50.36 40.13
C ARG A 6 0.21 -49.33 39.35
N GLY A 7 1.43 -49.56 38.87
CA GLY A 7 1.95 -50.79 38.27
C GLY A 7 1.51 -50.81 36.80
N GLY A 8 2.37 -50.36 35.90
CA GLY A 8 2.04 -50.20 34.47
C GLY A 8 3.29 -50.15 33.58
N THR A 9 3.81 -51.34 33.34
CA THR A 9 4.91 -51.81 32.50
C THR A 9 4.92 -51.25 31.06
N LEU A 10 6.12 -50.97 30.52
CA LEU A 10 6.36 -50.90 29.07
C LEU A 10 6.08 -52.26 28.43
N SER A 11 5.22 -52.33 27.41
CA SER A 11 5.26 -53.41 26.43
C SER A 11 5.31 -52.85 25.01
N SER A 12 6.29 -53.37 24.27
CA SER A 12 6.56 -53.18 22.86
C SER A 12 5.43 -53.70 21.95
N LEU A 13 5.30 -53.03 20.80
CA LEU A 13 5.03 -53.55 19.45
C LEU A 13 3.96 -54.66 19.30
N ASP A 14 2.84 -54.28 18.69
CA ASP A 14 2.16 -55.12 17.70
C ASP A 14 1.74 -54.24 16.50
N PRO A 15 2.20 -54.53 15.28
CA PRO A 15 1.81 -53.85 14.05
C PRO A 15 0.56 -54.52 13.44
N GLU A 16 -0.22 -53.74 12.69
CA GLU A 16 -1.44 -54.13 11.96
C GLU A 16 -2.74 -54.28 12.78
N ARG A 17 -3.61 -53.25 12.74
CA ARG A 17 -4.84 -53.28 11.93
C ARG A 17 -5.68 -52.02 12.15
N ARG A 18 -5.79 -51.19 11.10
CA ARG A 18 -7.03 -50.87 10.37
C ARG A 18 -6.83 -49.58 9.59
N VAL A 19 -6.63 -49.77 8.28
CA VAL A 19 -7.01 -48.78 7.28
C VAL A 19 -8.51 -48.57 7.43
N ASN A 20 -8.91 -47.48 8.07
CA ASN A 20 -10.25 -46.95 7.96
C ASN A 20 -10.12 -45.55 7.37
N GLY A 21 -10.51 -45.46 6.10
CA GLY A 21 -10.63 -44.20 5.39
C GLY A 21 -11.49 -43.24 6.19
N SER A 22 -10.86 -42.18 6.68
CA SER A 22 -11.53 -40.93 7.00
C SER A 22 -10.85 -39.90 6.11
N ALA A 23 -11.58 -39.43 5.09
CA ALA A 23 -11.20 -38.21 4.40
C ALA A 23 -10.87 -37.19 5.49
N ALA A 24 -9.65 -36.66 5.48
CA ALA A 24 -9.16 -35.79 6.53
C ALA A 24 -10.17 -34.66 6.75
N THR A 25 -10.94 -34.74 7.83
CA THR A 25 -11.94 -33.74 8.17
C THR A 25 -11.16 -32.47 8.44
N VAL A 26 -11.25 -31.49 7.52
CA VAL A 26 -10.62 -30.18 7.70
C VAL A 26 -11.13 -29.65 9.03
N PRO A 27 -10.25 -29.42 10.01
CA PRO A 27 -10.69 -29.08 11.34
C PRO A 27 -11.37 -27.71 11.35
N ILE A 28 -12.36 -27.56 12.21
CA ILE A 28 -13.09 -26.30 12.39
C ILE A 28 -12.09 -25.22 12.83
N PHE A 29 -12.08 -24.09 12.13
CA PHE A 29 -11.09 -23.02 12.29
C PHE A 29 -10.85 -22.61 13.75
N ASP A 30 -11.91 -22.52 14.56
CA ASP A 30 -11.82 -22.13 15.96
C ASP A 30 -11.04 -23.14 16.83
N ALA A 31 -11.12 -24.44 16.51
CA ALA A 31 -10.38 -25.48 17.22
C ALA A 31 -8.86 -25.39 17.00
N TRP A 32 -8.45 -24.79 15.87
CA TRP A 32 -7.04 -24.61 15.51
C TRP A 32 -6.56 -23.19 15.63
N ARG A 33 -7.45 -22.25 15.97
CA ARG A 33 -7.16 -20.82 16.00
C ARG A 33 -5.94 -20.51 16.86
N SER A 34 -5.94 -20.94 18.12
CA SER A 34 -4.84 -20.69 19.06
C SER A 34 -3.54 -21.37 18.62
N THR A 35 -3.61 -22.59 18.09
CA THR A 35 -2.46 -23.32 17.55
C THR A 35 -1.87 -22.62 16.33
N LEU A 36 -2.72 -22.15 15.40
CA LEU A 36 -2.31 -21.38 14.22
C LEU A 36 -1.72 -20.02 14.62
N TYR A 37 -2.29 -19.32 15.60
CA TYR A 37 -1.70 -18.09 16.14
C TYR A 37 -0.36 -18.36 16.81
N SER A 38 -0.22 -19.47 17.55
CA SER A 38 1.04 -19.86 18.19
C SER A 38 2.10 -20.23 17.15
N ILE A 39 1.74 -21.00 16.12
CA ILE A 39 2.61 -21.36 14.98
C ILE A 39 3.02 -20.11 14.19
N ARG A 40 2.09 -19.18 13.96
CA ARG A 40 2.38 -17.88 13.31
C ARG A 40 3.31 -17.01 14.17
N LYS A 41 3.16 -17.08 15.50
CA LYS A 41 4.01 -16.35 16.44
C LYS A 41 5.40 -16.97 16.59
N THR A 42 5.56 -18.27 16.35
CA THR A 42 6.86 -18.96 16.33
C THR A 42 7.59 -18.86 14.99
N THR A 43 6.91 -18.52 13.89
CA THR A 43 7.56 -18.34 12.57
C THR A 43 8.06 -16.92 12.31
N LEU A 44 7.56 -15.92 13.04
CA LEU A 44 8.04 -14.55 12.91
C LEU A 44 9.19 -14.30 13.89
N PRO A 45 10.31 -13.69 13.43
CA PRO A 45 11.44 -13.39 14.30
C PRO A 45 11.08 -12.30 15.31
N THR A 46 11.93 -12.12 16.32
CA THR A 46 11.80 -11.02 17.27
C THR A 46 11.79 -9.68 16.56
N VAL A 47 10.93 -8.76 17.01
CA VAL A 47 10.85 -7.41 16.46
C VAL A 47 12.21 -6.71 16.64
N PRO A 48 12.82 -6.19 15.56
CA PRO A 48 14.11 -5.52 15.65
C PRO A 48 14.01 -4.26 16.51
N THR A 49 15.01 -4.02 17.35
CA THR A 49 15.09 -2.82 18.21
C THR A 49 15.89 -1.68 17.56
N SER A 50 16.60 -1.98 16.46
CA SER A 50 17.37 -1.01 15.68
C SER A 50 17.28 -1.32 14.18
N ILE A 51 17.47 -0.30 13.33
CA ILE A 51 17.43 -0.43 11.86
C ILE A 51 18.48 -1.43 11.36
N ASP A 52 19.67 -1.42 11.94
CA ASP A 52 20.78 -2.31 11.57
C ASP A 52 20.44 -3.78 11.87
N SER A 53 19.70 -4.03 12.95
CA SER A 53 19.25 -5.38 13.35
C SER A 53 18.08 -5.94 12.53
N ILE A 54 17.54 -5.18 11.55
CA ILE A 54 16.44 -5.66 10.72
C ILE A 54 16.93 -6.78 9.79
N THR A 55 16.57 -8.02 10.11
CA THR A 55 16.73 -9.19 9.23
C THR A 55 15.36 -9.60 8.73
N ILE A 56 15.15 -9.51 7.41
CA ILE A 56 13.88 -9.89 6.78
C ILE A 56 13.83 -11.42 6.65
N PRO A 57 12.83 -12.11 7.24
CA PRO A 57 12.65 -13.54 7.07
C PRO A 57 12.38 -13.95 5.62
N ASP A 58 12.77 -15.16 5.26
CA ASP A 58 12.49 -15.74 3.95
C ASP A 58 10.99 -15.75 3.64
N ILE A 59 10.12 -16.04 4.62
CA ILE A 59 8.66 -16.03 4.44
C ILE A 59 8.08 -14.66 4.03
N MET A 60 8.81 -13.57 4.31
CA MET A 60 8.46 -12.21 3.91
C MET A 60 9.11 -11.78 2.59
N SER A 61 10.06 -12.57 2.08
CA SER A 61 10.71 -12.30 0.80
C SER A 61 9.82 -12.65 -0.39
N PHE A 62 8.72 -13.37 -0.16
CA PHE A 62 7.77 -13.79 -1.19
C PHE A 62 6.37 -13.25 -0.92
N THR A 63 5.52 -13.16 -1.94
CA THR A 63 4.07 -12.96 -1.83
C THR A 63 3.38 -14.23 -1.27
N HIS A 64 2.10 -14.18 -0.93
CA HIS A 64 1.27 -15.35 -0.62
C HIS A 64 1.09 -16.25 -1.85
N SER A 65 1.19 -15.70 -3.06
CA SER A 65 1.26 -16.44 -4.33
C SER A 65 2.66 -16.97 -4.68
N HIS A 66 3.64 -16.87 -3.78
CA HIS A 66 5.03 -17.33 -3.94
C HIS A 66 5.86 -16.60 -5.03
N GLU A 67 5.51 -15.36 -5.37
CA GLU A 67 6.32 -14.49 -6.22
C GLU A 67 7.37 -13.75 -5.37
N GLN A 68 8.56 -13.46 -5.91
CA GLN A 68 9.57 -12.65 -5.23
C GLN A 68 9.01 -11.26 -4.95
N PHE A 69 9.02 -10.84 -3.68
CA PHE A 69 8.41 -9.61 -3.19
C PHE A 69 9.42 -8.66 -2.53
N LEU A 70 10.39 -9.19 -1.77
CA LEU A 70 11.52 -8.37 -1.30
C LEU A 70 12.42 -8.07 -2.49
N PHE A 71 12.38 -6.83 -2.96
CA PHE A 71 13.09 -6.39 -4.15
C PHE A 71 14.49 -5.87 -3.82
N CYS A 72 14.62 -5.11 -2.73
CA CYS A 72 15.89 -4.54 -2.31
C CYS A 72 16.00 -4.53 -0.79
N ASN A 73 17.17 -4.86 -0.28
CA ASN A 73 17.55 -4.68 1.12
C ASN A 73 19.04 -4.31 1.17
N THR A 74 19.34 -3.02 1.25
CA THR A 74 20.73 -2.54 1.21
C THR A 74 21.39 -2.67 2.59
N ASN A 75 22.66 -3.07 2.62
CA ASN A 75 23.48 -3.09 3.85
C ASN A 75 24.31 -1.80 4.03
N ALA A 76 23.79 -0.65 3.60
CA ALA A 76 24.47 0.65 3.68
C ALA A 76 24.12 1.41 4.97
N GLN A 77 24.86 2.49 5.26
CA GLN A 77 24.60 3.41 6.38
C GLN A 77 23.16 3.95 6.37
N HIS A 78 22.57 4.11 5.18
CA HIS A 78 21.15 4.38 5.00
C HIS A 78 20.48 3.14 4.43
N LYS A 79 19.90 2.32 5.30
CA LYS A 79 19.22 1.07 4.93
C LYS A 79 17.93 1.37 4.17
N ILE A 80 17.91 1.01 2.88
CA ILE A 80 16.73 1.03 2.03
C ILE A 80 16.22 -0.41 1.91
N ILE A 81 14.95 -0.58 2.26
CA ILE A 81 14.22 -1.84 2.04
C ILE A 81 13.05 -1.53 1.11
N ALA A 82 12.99 -2.21 -0.03
CA ALA A 82 11.96 -2.02 -1.04
C ALA A 82 11.25 -3.33 -1.35
N PHE A 83 9.94 -3.23 -1.54
CA PHE A 83 9.04 -4.34 -1.79
C PHE A 83 8.30 -4.10 -3.09
N THR A 84 8.39 -5.07 -3.99
CA THR A 84 7.64 -5.10 -5.23
C THR A 84 7.77 -6.46 -5.89
N SER A 85 6.69 -6.97 -6.46
CA SER A 85 6.71 -8.11 -7.38
C SER A 85 7.26 -7.75 -8.76
N GLU A 86 7.73 -8.77 -9.48
CA GLU A 86 8.11 -8.63 -10.88
C GLU A 86 6.91 -8.20 -11.74
N SER A 87 5.73 -8.71 -11.42
CA SER A 87 4.48 -8.33 -12.06
C SER A 87 4.17 -6.83 -11.87
N ALA A 88 4.32 -6.32 -10.65
CA ALA A 88 4.17 -4.90 -10.37
C ALA A 88 5.22 -4.05 -11.12
N LEU A 89 6.48 -4.49 -11.17
CA LEU A 89 7.55 -3.81 -11.92
C LEU A 89 7.27 -3.76 -13.43
N LYS A 90 6.73 -4.85 -14.01
CA LYS A 90 6.33 -4.90 -15.43
C LYS A 90 5.17 -3.95 -15.73
N ILE A 91 4.25 -3.76 -14.78
CA ILE A 91 3.19 -2.77 -14.92
C ILE A 91 3.81 -1.36 -14.81
N LEU A 92 4.65 -1.13 -13.80
CA LEU A 92 5.28 0.16 -13.56
C LEU A 92 6.13 0.62 -14.75
N SER A 93 6.87 -0.28 -15.39
CA SER A 93 7.73 0.03 -16.55
C SER A 93 6.95 0.42 -17.81
N LYS A 94 5.68 -0.01 -17.93
CA LYS A 94 4.78 0.39 -19.02
C LYS A 94 4.12 1.75 -18.80
N ASN A 95 4.22 2.29 -17.58
CA ASN A 95 3.62 3.58 -17.24
C ASN A 95 4.64 4.70 -17.40
N HIS A 96 4.32 5.71 -18.23
CA HIS A 96 5.16 6.90 -18.42
C HIS A 96 5.07 7.92 -17.27
N HIS A 97 4.20 7.67 -16.29
CA HIS A 97 3.87 8.63 -15.24
C HIS A 97 3.78 7.95 -13.88
N TRP A 98 4.53 8.49 -12.92
CA TRP A 98 4.54 8.00 -11.55
C TRP A 98 3.97 9.08 -10.63
N ASN A 99 2.93 8.72 -9.89
CA ASN A 99 2.41 9.57 -8.83
C ASN A 99 3.04 9.10 -7.53
N VAL A 100 3.81 9.98 -6.90
CA VAL A 100 4.47 9.71 -5.61
C VAL A 100 3.84 10.63 -4.59
N ASP A 101 3.37 10.06 -3.48
CA ASP A 101 2.91 10.86 -2.35
C ASP A 101 4.09 11.23 -1.47
N GLY A 102 4.15 12.49 -1.12
CA GLY A 102 5.19 13.07 -0.30
C GLY A 102 4.76 14.47 0.08
N THR A 103 5.08 14.90 1.30
CA THR A 103 5.02 16.31 1.63
C THR A 103 6.18 16.97 0.88
N PHE A 104 5.93 17.39 -0.36
CA PHE A 104 6.91 18.14 -1.11
C PHE A 104 7.09 19.48 -0.42
N ASP A 105 8.25 19.62 0.21
CA ASP A 105 8.70 20.87 0.75
C ASP A 105 8.63 21.96 -0.34
N GLY A 106 8.26 23.20 0.01
CA GLY A 106 8.19 24.32 -0.94
C GLY A 106 9.49 24.61 -1.69
N ARG A 107 10.59 23.94 -1.31
CA ARG A 107 11.88 23.90 -2.01
C ARG A 107 11.85 23.25 -3.40
N PHE A 108 10.82 22.48 -3.76
CA PHE A 108 10.76 21.87 -5.09
C PHE A 108 10.14 22.82 -6.12
N SER A 109 10.75 22.87 -7.32
CA SER A 109 10.27 23.72 -8.43
C SER A 109 8.81 23.47 -8.77
N SER A 110 8.07 24.54 -9.06
CA SER A 110 6.67 24.45 -9.49
C SER A 110 6.50 23.63 -10.77
N VAL A 111 7.54 23.50 -11.59
CA VAL A 111 7.53 22.63 -12.79
C VAL A 111 7.31 21.15 -12.43
N LEU A 112 7.73 20.71 -11.23
CA LEU A 112 7.56 19.33 -10.78
C LEU A 112 6.16 19.03 -10.22
N TRP A 113 5.48 20.03 -9.65
CA TRP A 113 4.19 19.88 -8.92
C TRP A 113 3.00 20.49 -9.64
N ASN A 114 3.23 21.32 -10.65
CA ASN A 114 2.17 21.97 -11.39
C ASN A 114 1.53 20.98 -12.37
N HIS A 115 0.24 20.72 -12.16
CA HIS A 115 -0.54 19.81 -12.99
C HIS A 115 -1.21 20.50 -14.19
N PHE A 116 -0.90 21.77 -14.49
CA PHE A 116 -1.54 22.56 -15.55
C PHE A 116 -1.57 21.84 -16.90
N ASP A 117 -0.46 21.26 -17.33
CA ASP A 117 -0.38 20.54 -18.60
C ASP A 117 -1.03 19.16 -18.56
N SER A 118 -1.18 18.58 -17.36
CA SER A 118 -1.87 17.31 -17.17
C SER A 118 -3.38 17.43 -16.98
N ILE A 119 -3.94 18.66 -17.01
CA ILE A 119 -5.38 18.90 -16.86
C ILE A 119 -6.13 18.17 -17.97
N GLY A 120 -6.90 17.16 -17.58
CA GLY A 120 -7.83 16.47 -18.46
C GLY A 120 -7.30 15.24 -19.17
N GLU A 121 -6.00 14.97 -19.04
CA GLU A 121 -5.36 13.69 -19.37
C GLU A 121 -5.39 12.74 -18.18
N ARG A 122 -5.40 13.28 -16.95
CA ARG A 122 -5.31 12.50 -15.71
C ARG A 122 -6.47 12.74 -14.75
N SER A 123 -6.67 11.78 -13.85
CA SER A 123 -7.52 11.97 -12.67
C SER A 123 -6.82 12.91 -11.70
N ARG A 124 -7.50 13.99 -11.32
CA ARG A 124 -6.92 15.16 -10.63
C ARG A 124 -6.43 14.94 -9.19
N THR A 125 -6.57 13.73 -8.65
CA THR A 125 -6.45 13.53 -7.21
C THR A 125 -5.63 12.31 -6.86
N ASN A 126 -4.84 12.45 -5.79
CA ASN A 126 -4.20 11.34 -5.10
C ASN A 126 -5.22 10.50 -4.30
N ASN A 127 -6.53 10.64 -4.56
CA ASN A 127 -7.60 9.98 -3.81
C ASN A 127 -7.39 8.47 -3.68
N HIS A 128 -6.84 7.83 -4.70
CA HIS A 128 -6.57 6.39 -4.64
C HIS A 128 -5.44 6.04 -3.67
N LEU A 129 -4.42 6.88 -3.61
CA LEU A 129 -3.30 6.72 -2.69
C LEU A 129 -3.67 7.19 -1.29
N GLU A 130 -4.43 8.27 -1.14
CA GLU A 130 -5.03 8.70 0.14
C GLU A 130 -6.00 7.63 0.69
N ASP A 131 -6.87 7.06 -0.16
CA ASP A 131 -7.74 5.94 0.20
C ASP A 131 -6.91 4.70 0.58
N TRP A 132 -5.79 4.47 -0.10
CA TRP A 132 -4.86 3.39 0.23
C TRP A 132 -4.20 3.61 1.59
N HIS A 133 -3.64 4.79 1.84
CA HIS A 133 -3.08 5.20 3.14
C HIS A 133 -4.12 5.08 4.26
N ARG A 134 -5.34 5.56 4.03
CA ARG A 134 -6.43 5.45 5.01
C ARG A 134 -6.76 4.00 5.34
N GLN A 135 -6.85 3.14 4.32
CA GLN A 135 -7.09 1.71 4.52
C GLN A 135 -5.93 1.04 5.24
N LEU A 136 -4.69 1.37 4.89
CA LEU A 136 -3.48 0.85 5.50
C LEU A 136 -3.46 1.22 7.00
N ILE A 137 -3.65 2.50 7.33
CA ILE A 137 -3.74 3.00 8.72
C ILE A 137 -4.85 2.29 9.49
N ALA A 138 -6.02 2.10 8.86
CA ALA A 138 -7.15 1.41 9.49
C ALA A 138 -6.85 -0.08 9.79
N ARG A 139 -6.07 -0.75 8.93
CA ARG A 139 -5.72 -2.18 9.10
C ARG A 139 -4.59 -2.40 10.09
N ILE A 140 -3.58 -1.54 10.06
CA ILE A 140 -2.34 -1.63 10.84
C ILE A 140 -2.55 -1.40 12.36
N ARG A 141 -3.70 -0.83 12.77
CA ARG A 141 -4.05 -0.47 14.17
C ARG A 141 -3.08 0.55 14.80
N VAL A 142 -3.33 0.91 16.06
CA VAL A 142 -2.50 1.85 16.83
C VAL A 142 -1.28 1.09 17.36
N HIS A 143 -0.07 1.48 16.94
CA HIS A 143 1.23 0.87 17.27
C HIS A 143 1.51 -0.50 16.64
N PRO A 144 1.58 -0.60 15.30
CA PRO A 144 2.03 -1.83 14.65
C PRO A 144 3.51 -2.13 14.97
N ASP A 145 3.82 -3.42 15.07
CA ASP A 145 5.20 -3.86 14.90
C ASP A 145 5.59 -3.92 13.41
N LEU A 146 6.89 -4.02 13.15
CA LEU A 146 7.46 -4.07 11.80
C LEU A 146 6.86 -5.22 10.96
N TRP A 147 6.61 -6.37 11.58
CA TRP A 147 6.09 -7.56 10.91
C TRP A 147 4.63 -7.42 10.51
N THR A 148 3.84 -6.76 11.34
CA THR A 148 2.46 -6.39 11.06
C THR A 148 2.42 -5.44 9.86
N TRP A 149 3.27 -4.40 9.87
CA TRP A 149 3.39 -3.48 8.74
C TRP A 149 3.78 -4.21 7.45
N PHE A 150 4.74 -5.14 7.50
CA PHE A 150 5.14 -5.94 6.34
C PHE A 150 4.01 -6.77 5.74
N ASN A 151 3.30 -7.51 6.60
CA ASN A 151 2.19 -8.36 6.14
C ASN A 151 1.07 -7.53 5.50
N GLU A 152 0.82 -6.32 6.00
CA GLU A 152 -0.20 -5.43 5.44
C GLU A 152 0.21 -4.87 4.07
N ILE A 153 1.48 -4.52 3.86
CA ILE A 153 1.97 -4.11 2.53
C ILE A 153 1.87 -5.28 1.55
N LYS A 154 2.33 -6.47 1.95
CA LYS A 154 2.25 -7.69 1.13
C LYS A 154 0.81 -8.00 0.72
N SER A 155 -0.11 -8.02 1.68
CA SER A 155 -1.54 -8.25 1.42
C SER A 155 -2.15 -7.17 0.52
N SER A 156 -1.69 -5.93 0.68
CA SER A 156 -2.16 -4.83 -0.15
C SER A 156 -1.66 -4.92 -1.59
N GLU A 157 -0.43 -5.33 -1.83
CA GLU A 157 0.10 -5.49 -3.18
C GLU A 157 -0.75 -6.51 -3.94
N GLU A 158 -1.01 -7.67 -3.36
CA GLU A 158 -1.83 -8.71 -3.98
C GLU A 158 -3.24 -8.23 -4.31
N SER A 159 -3.85 -7.47 -3.39
CA SER A 159 -5.17 -6.89 -3.62
C SER A 159 -5.17 -5.93 -4.82
N VAL A 160 -4.09 -5.16 -5.01
CA VAL A 160 -3.91 -4.26 -6.15
C VAL A 160 -3.68 -5.06 -7.44
N MET A 161 -2.87 -6.12 -7.39
CA MET A 161 -2.59 -6.98 -8.54
C MET A 161 -3.85 -7.70 -9.03
N ILE A 162 -4.64 -8.29 -8.13
CA ILE A 162 -5.92 -8.94 -8.45
C ILE A 162 -6.87 -7.93 -9.10
N ARG A 163 -6.95 -6.71 -8.55
CA ARG A 163 -7.80 -5.66 -9.11
C ARG A 163 -7.32 -5.27 -10.52
N HIS A 164 -6.02 -5.13 -10.73
CA HIS A 164 -5.47 -4.81 -12.04
C HIS A 164 -5.83 -5.88 -13.07
N GLU A 165 -5.67 -7.16 -12.71
CA GLU A 165 -6.05 -8.29 -13.58
C GLU A 165 -7.55 -8.27 -13.93
N GLN A 166 -8.41 -8.01 -12.94
CA GLN A 166 -9.86 -7.86 -13.18
C GLN A 166 -10.19 -6.69 -14.11
N GLU A 167 -9.53 -5.54 -13.95
CA GLU A 167 -9.74 -4.36 -14.79
C GLU A 167 -9.28 -4.61 -16.24
N GLN A 168 -8.17 -5.33 -16.43
CA GLN A 168 -7.70 -5.77 -17.75
C GLN A 168 -8.69 -6.74 -18.41
N ALA A 169 -9.13 -7.77 -17.69
CA ALA A 169 -10.04 -8.77 -18.22
C ALA A 169 -11.41 -8.18 -18.62
N GLN A 170 -11.92 -7.22 -17.84
CA GLN A 170 -13.21 -6.58 -18.11
C GLN A 170 -13.11 -5.37 -19.04
N GLN A 171 -11.89 -4.94 -19.41
CA GLN A 171 -11.60 -3.72 -20.18
C GLN A 171 -12.30 -2.46 -19.62
N ARG A 172 -12.52 -2.42 -18.31
CA ARG A 172 -13.24 -1.33 -17.64
C ARG A 172 -12.74 -1.15 -16.21
N THR A 173 -12.89 0.07 -15.69
CA THR A 173 -12.61 0.36 -14.28
C THR A 173 -13.65 -0.31 -13.39
N THR A 174 -13.20 -0.96 -12.31
CA THR A 174 -14.10 -1.56 -11.30
C THR A 174 -14.92 -0.51 -10.53
N ARG A 175 -14.46 0.74 -10.47
CA ARG A 175 -15.12 1.84 -9.77
C ARG A 175 -15.41 3.01 -10.72
N PRO A 176 -16.68 3.32 -11.03
CA PRO A 176 -17.00 4.46 -11.88
C PRO A 176 -16.60 5.78 -11.22
N LYS A 177 -16.18 6.75 -12.04
CA LYS A 177 -15.90 8.11 -11.56
C LYS A 177 -17.19 8.76 -11.05
N LYS A 178 -17.08 9.48 -9.92
CA LYS A 178 -18.20 10.27 -9.39
C LYS A 178 -18.57 11.38 -10.37
N ALA A 179 -19.86 11.64 -10.56
CA ALA A 179 -20.37 12.67 -11.47
C ALA A 179 -19.80 14.07 -11.18
N ILE A 180 -19.57 14.39 -9.90
CA ILE A 180 -18.96 15.67 -9.48
C ILE A 180 -17.53 15.83 -10.03
N ASN A 181 -16.71 14.78 -9.96
CA ASN A 181 -15.34 14.80 -10.48
C ASN A 181 -15.34 14.97 -12.00
N ILE A 182 -16.27 14.31 -12.70
CA ILE A 182 -16.42 14.46 -14.16
C ILE A 182 -16.77 15.91 -14.52
N ARG A 183 -17.72 16.52 -13.78
CA ARG A 183 -18.11 17.92 -13.98
C ARG A 183 -16.94 18.87 -13.72
N ASP A 184 -16.21 18.66 -12.65
CA ASP A 184 -15.09 19.54 -12.28
C ASP A 184 -13.90 19.38 -13.24
N ASP A 185 -13.61 18.17 -13.72
CA ASP A 185 -12.63 17.93 -14.79
C ASP A 185 -13.01 18.70 -16.07
N ALA A 186 -14.29 18.70 -16.45
CA ALA A 186 -14.79 19.45 -17.61
C ALA A 186 -14.61 20.97 -17.44
N LYS A 187 -14.91 21.51 -16.24
CA LYS A 187 -14.71 22.94 -15.94
C LYS A 187 -13.23 23.32 -16.03
N LEU A 188 -12.32 22.47 -15.55
CA LEU A 188 -10.89 22.75 -15.60
C LEU A 188 -10.32 22.72 -17.01
N LYS A 189 -10.77 21.76 -17.83
CA LYS A 189 -10.45 21.72 -19.27
C LYS A 189 -10.86 23.03 -19.94
N ALA A 190 -12.09 23.48 -19.70
CA ALA A 190 -12.59 24.74 -20.23
C ALA A 190 -11.80 25.95 -19.70
N ALA A 191 -11.48 25.98 -18.40
CA ALA A 191 -10.70 27.05 -17.79
C ALA A 191 -9.27 27.12 -18.37
N ARG A 192 -8.62 25.97 -18.58
CA ARG A 192 -7.30 25.89 -19.22
C ARG A 192 -7.34 26.43 -20.64
N LEU A 193 -8.32 25.98 -21.45
CA LEU A 193 -8.47 26.45 -22.83
C LEU A 193 -8.69 27.96 -22.89
N LYS A 194 -9.58 28.48 -22.04
CA LYS A 194 -9.83 29.93 -21.96
C LYS A 194 -8.58 30.70 -21.54
N TYR A 195 -7.84 30.22 -20.54
CA TYR A 195 -6.60 30.86 -20.11
C TYR A 195 -5.53 30.87 -21.21
N LEU A 196 -5.39 29.78 -21.98
CA LEU A 196 -4.45 29.74 -23.11
C LEU A 196 -4.81 30.72 -24.22
N GLN A 197 -6.10 31.08 -24.37
CA GLN A 197 -6.58 32.06 -25.35
C GLN A 197 -6.45 33.50 -24.85
N ASP A 198 -6.98 33.77 -23.66
CA ASP A 198 -7.18 35.13 -23.15
C ASP A 198 -5.98 35.61 -22.31
N GLN A 199 -5.13 34.69 -21.83
CA GLN A 199 -4.09 34.91 -20.81
C GLN A 199 -4.57 35.65 -19.54
N ASP A 200 -5.88 35.63 -19.27
CA ASP A 200 -6.49 36.22 -18.08
C ASP A 200 -6.33 35.29 -16.86
N PHE A 201 -5.29 35.57 -16.08
CA PHE A 201 -4.99 34.83 -14.87
C PHE A 201 -6.04 35.00 -13.77
N ASP A 202 -6.68 36.16 -13.64
CA ASP A 202 -7.64 36.42 -12.57
C ASP A 202 -8.93 35.64 -12.76
N SER A 203 -9.43 35.58 -13.99
CA SER A 203 -10.56 34.72 -14.33
C SER A 203 -10.22 33.25 -14.13
N TYR A 204 -9.03 32.82 -14.56
CA TYR A 204 -8.56 31.45 -14.36
C TYR A 204 -8.47 31.09 -12.87
N ARG A 205 -7.88 31.98 -12.06
CA ARG A 205 -7.75 31.84 -10.61
C ARG A 205 -9.09 31.75 -9.90
N LYS A 206 -10.09 32.54 -10.29
CA LYS A 206 -11.46 32.46 -9.74
C LYS A 206 -12.07 31.08 -9.95
N VAL A 207 -11.91 30.52 -11.14
CA VAL A 207 -12.39 29.16 -11.46
C VAL A 207 -11.64 28.13 -10.61
N LEU A 208 -10.31 28.21 -10.53
CA LEU A 208 -9.52 27.31 -9.69
C LEU A 208 -9.94 27.35 -8.22
N ARG A 209 -10.16 28.54 -7.64
CA ARG A 209 -10.64 28.69 -6.25
C ARG A 209 -12.03 28.09 -6.03
N SER A 210 -12.91 28.14 -7.03
CA SER A 210 -14.25 27.53 -6.94
C SER A 210 -14.23 25.99 -6.98
N ILE A 211 -13.18 25.40 -7.54
CA ILE A 211 -13.04 23.94 -7.72
C ILE A 211 -12.07 23.33 -6.69
N CYS A 212 -11.14 24.12 -6.15
CA CYS A 212 -10.14 23.70 -5.17
C CYS A 212 -10.29 24.49 -3.86
N HIS A 213 -10.55 23.81 -2.74
CA HIS A 213 -10.57 24.45 -1.41
C HIS A 213 -9.20 24.87 -0.87
N ARG A 214 -8.09 24.41 -1.49
CA ARG A 214 -6.71 24.77 -1.13
C ARG A 214 -5.99 25.37 -2.34
N TYR A 215 -6.20 26.66 -2.59
CA TYR A 215 -5.34 27.45 -3.47
C TYR A 215 -4.36 28.22 -2.59
N ILE A 216 -3.07 27.90 -2.69
CA ILE A 216 -2.00 28.58 -1.95
C ILE A 216 -1.43 29.68 -2.85
N ASP A 217 -1.46 30.92 -2.37
CA ASP A 217 -0.91 32.07 -3.09
C ASP A 217 0.60 32.16 -2.85
N VAL A 218 1.37 31.39 -3.62
CA VAL A 218 2.84 31.27 -3.46
C VAL A 218 3.57 32.61 -3.71
N LEU A 219 2.93 33.54 -4.42
CA LEU A 219 3.51 34.83 -4.79
C LEU A 219 3.41 35.92 -3.70
N SER A 220 2.68 35.66 -2.60
CA SER A 220 2.44 36.65 -1.54
C SER A 220 3.66 36.92 -0.63
N HIS A 221 4.76 36.19 -0.79
CA HIS A 221 5.95 36.31 0.06
C HIS A 221 7.16 36.97 -0.61
N SER A 222 6.96 37.69 -1.73
CA SER A 222 7.99 38.58 -2.30
C SER A 222 7.82 40.03 -1.82
N LYS A 223 7.53 40.24 -0.53
CA LYS A 223 7.58 41.57 0.08
C LYS A 223 8.99 41.83 0.60
N ASP A 224 9.63 42.80 -0.07
CA ASP A 224 10.55 43.79 0.48
C ASP A 224 11.91 43.27 0.98
N SER A 225 12.86 43.13 0.04
CA SER A 225 14.31 43.20 0.33
C SER A 225 15.00 44.21 -0.60
N SER A 226 14.35 45.34 -0.83
CA SER A 226 14.92 46.50 -1.50
C SER A 226 14.59 47.71 -0.65
N ASP A 227 15.39 47.90 0.40
CA ASP A 227 15.60 49.14 1.14
C ASP A 227 16.75 48.90 2.14
N GLU A 228 17.99 48.83 1.65
CA GLU A 228 19.19 49.29 2.38
C GLU A 228 20.22 49.72 1.32
N GLU A 229 20.19 51.02 1.01
CA GLU A 229 21.27 51.78 0.38
C GLU A 229 22.00 52.56 1.50
#